data_AF-A0A348SEG4-F1
#
_entry.id   AF-A0A348SEG4-F1
#
_cell.length_a   1.000
_cell.length_b   1.000
_cell.length_c   1.000
_cell.angle_alpha   90.00
_cell.angle_beta   90.00
_cell.angle_gamma   90.00
#
_symmetry.space_group_name_H-M   'P 1'
#
loop_
_entity.id
_entity.type
_entity.pdbx_description
1 polymer ?
#
loop_
_entity_poly.entity_id
_entity_poly.type
_entity_poly.pdbx_seq_one_letter_code
_entity_poly.pdbx_strand_id
1 'polypeptide(L)'
;MTLETPFHPRTAELNQARRWRKWSGFFIADSYFPAHDLEYHAIRFSAALFDVTPMCKYRVSGPDAAKLVNRVITRRVDRIKPMRAIYTPWCDH
;
A
#
# COMPACT_ATOMS: atom_id res chain seq x y z
N MET A 1 20.49 -0.50 1.10
CA MET A 1 20.26 0.54 2.13
C MET A 1 18.76 0.78 2.24
N THR A 2 18.19 0.98 3.43
CA THR A 2 16.75 1.30 3.60
C THR A 2 16.54 2.80 3.37
N LEU A 3 15.51 3.18 2.63
CA LEU A 3 15.17 4.57 2.31
C LEU A 3 14.06 5.11 3.22
N GLU A 4 13.87 6.42 3.21
CA GLU A 4 12.72 7.08 3.83
C GLU A 4 11.62 7.31 2.78
N THR A 5 10.36 7.29 3.21
CA THR A 5 9.24 7.65 2.34
C THR A 5 9.14 9.18 2.21
N PRO A 6 8.43 9.72 1.20
CA PRO A 6 8.17 11.16 1.10
C PRO A 6 7.40 11.73 2.31
N PHE A 7 6.69 10.88 3.07
CA PHE A 7 5.97 11.29 4.27
C PHE A 7 6.83 11.21 5.54
N HIS A 8 8.04 10.65 5.48
CA HIS A 8 8.91 10.46 6.64
C HIS A 8 9.15 11.73 7.46
N PRO A 9 9.44 12.92 6.87
CA PRO A 9 9.66 14.12 7.66
C PRO A 9 8.48 14.45 8.59
N ARG A 10 7.25 14.23 8.12
CA ARG A 10 6.04 14.52 8.90
C ARG A 10 5.66 13.38 9.84
N THR A 11 5.84 12.12 9.43
CA THR A 11 5.48 10.97 10.26
C THR A 11 6.49 10.75 11.39
N ALA A 12 7.75 11.12 11.20
CA ALA A 12 8.79 11.02 12.23
C ALA A 12 8.51 11.92 13.44
N GLU A 13 8.05 13.15 13.23
CA GLU A 13 7.66 14.08 14.29
C GLU A 13 6.47 13.54 15.11
N LEU A 14 5.56 12.80 14.47
CA LEU A 14 4.36 12.26 15.09
C LEU A 14 4.57 10.89 15.76
N ASN A 15 5.69 10.20 15.48
CA ASN A 15 5.97 8.87 15.98
C ASN A 15 6.45 8.89 17.45
N GLN A 16 5.54 9.20 18.37
CA GLN A 16 5.82 9.28 19.81
C GLN A 16 6.27 7.92 20.38
N ALA A 17 5.73 6.82 19.84
CA ALA A 17 6.13 5.46 20.19
C ALA A 17 7.56 5.11 19.74
N ARG A 18 8.16 5.91 18.83
CA ARG A 18 9.45 5.66 18.18
C ARG A 18 9.54 4.27 17.54
N ARG A 19 8.41 3.74 17.07
CA ARG A 19 8.33 2.41 16.47
C ARG A 19 8.45 2.51 14.97
N TRP A 20 9.51 1.90 14.43
CA TRP A 20 9.82 1.90 13.01
C TRP A 20 9.86 0.47 12.49
N ARG A 21 9.29 0.25 11.31
CA ARG A 21 9.34 -1.01 10.58
C ARG A 21 10.02 -0.79 9.23
N LYS A 22 10.76 -1.80 8.79
CA LYS A 22 11.24 -1.91 7.41
C LYS A 22 10.19 -2.61 6.55
N TRP A 23 9.71 -1.96 5.50
CA TRP A 23 8.79 -2.54 4.52
C TRP A 23 9.22 -2.16 3.09
N SER A 24 9.41 -3.16 2.23
CA SER A 24 9.74 -2.97 0.80
C SER A 24 10.93 -2.03 0.54
N GLY A 25 11.94 -2.07 1.42
CA GLY A 25 13.11 -1.20 1.33
C GLY A 25 12.96 0.20 1.94
N PHE A 26 11.83 0.50 2.59
CA PHE A 26 11.57 1.79 3.26
C PHE A 26 11.42 1.66 4.78
N PHE A 27 11.75 2.74 5.52
CA PHE A 27 11.37 2.94 6.91
C PHE A 27 9.98 3.57 6.99
N ILE A 28 9.08 2.94 7.73
CA ILE A 28 7.72 3.44 8.01
C ILE A 28 7.42 3.39 9.50
N ALA A 29 6.59 4.32 9.97
CA ALA A 29 6.09 4.28 11.34
C ALA A 29 5.18 3.05 11.50
N ASP A 30 5.44 2.23 12.52
CA ASP A 30 4.64 1.02 12.81
C ASP A 30 3.42 1.36 13.68
N SER A 31 3.61 2.24 14.65
CA SER A 31 2.55 2.92 15.40
C SER A 31 3.05 4.30 15.82
N TYR A 32 2.15 5.27 15.93
CA TYR A 32 2.43 6.62 16.40
C TYR A 32 2.30 6.72 17.92
N PHE A 33 1.34 6.00 18.50
CA PHE A 33 1.11 5.95 19.95
C PHE A 33 1.57 4.61 20.56
N PRO A 34 1.94 4.58 21.85
CA PRO A 34 2.32 3.33 22.51
C PRO A 34 1.17 2.32 22.58
N ALA A 35 -0.06 2.82 22.76
CA ALA A 35 -1.27 2.03 22.87
C ALA A 35 -1.97 1.92 21.50
N HIS A 36 -2.17 0.69 21.03
CA HIS A 36 -2.71 0.40 19.69
C HIS A 36 -4.21 0.71 19.56
N ASP A 37 -4.94 0.64 20.67
CA ASP A 37 -6.38 0.89 20.73
C ASP A 37 -6.74 2.30 20.25
N LEU A 38 -5.93 3.32 20.54
CA LEU A 38 -6.18 4.70 20.07
C LEU A 38 -6.21 4.79 18.54
N GLU A 39 -5.21 4.22 17.87
CA GLU A 39 -5.15 4.21 16.41
C GLU A 39 -6.24 3.31 15.82
N TYR A 40 -6.49 2.15 16.43
CA TYR A 40 -7.58 1.26 16.04
C TYR A 40 -8.96 1.94 16.15
N HIS A 41 -9.23 2.64 17.25
CA HIS A 41 -10.47 3.38 17.45
C HIS A 41 -10.61 4.51 16.45
N ALA A 42 -9.54 5.24 16.13
CA ALA A 42 -9.56 6.26 15.08
C ALA A 42 -9.96 5.68 13.72
N ILE A 43 -9.43 4.50 13.35
CA ILE A 43 -9.79 3.81 12.10
C ILE A 43 -11.27 3.37 12.11
N ARG A 44 -11.77 2.85 13.23
CA ARG A 44 -13.11 2.25 13.30
C ARG A 44 -14.24 3.25 13.52
N PHE A 45 -13.96 4.36 14.18
CA PHE A 45 -14.97 5.33 14.62
C PHE A 45 -14.76 6.74 14.08
N SER A 46 -13.67 6.99 13.35
CA SER A 46 -13.37 8.29 12.75
C SER A 46 -12.64 8.09 11.42
N ALA A 47 -11.46 8.69 11.26
CA ALA A 47 -10.59 8.51 10.12
C ALA A 47 -9.13 8.30 10.55
N ALA A 48 -8.35 7.67 9.69
CA ALA A 48 -6.91 7.49 9.85
C ALA A 48 -6.20 7.66 8.51
N LEU A 49 -4.93 8.07 8.57
CA LEU A 49 -4.04 8.20 7.42
C LEU A 49 -2.94 7.15 7.53
N PHE A 50 -2.73 6.40 6.44
CA PHE A 50 -1.68 5.39 6.36
C PHE A 50 -0.67 5.76 5.26
N ASP A 51 0.61 5.73 5.60
CA ASP A 51 1.67 5.78 4.60
C ASP A 51 1.89 4.39 3.99
N VAL A 52 1.28 4.18 2.82
CA VAL A 52 1.44 2.95 2.00
C VAL A 52 2.34 3.19 0.79
N THR A 53 3.24 4.18 0.87
CA THR A 53 4.27 4.43 -0.15
C THR A 53 5.03 3.15 -0.54
N PRO A 54 5.45 2.28 0.39
CA PRO A 54 6.29 1.13 0.04
C PRO A 54 5.59 0.04 -0.77
N MET A 55 4.26 0.09 -0.92
CA MET A 55 3.52 -0.84 -1.76
C MET A 55 3.96 -0.71 -3.23
N CYS A 56 4.35 -1.82 -3.85
CA CYS A 56 4.76 -1.84 -5.25
C CYS A 56 3.61 -1.44 -6.18
N LYS A 57 3.85 -0.47 -7.06
CA LYS A 57 2.89 -0.01 -8.06
C LYS A 57 3.49 -0.19 -9.45
N TYR A 58 2.75 -0.87 -10.33
CA TYR A 58 3.14 -1.07 -11.72
C TYR A 58 2.13 -0.37 -12.64
N ARG A 59 2.63 0.30 -13.67
CA ARG A 59 1.82 0.83 -14.76
C ARG A 59 2.14 0.02 -16.01
N VAL A 60 1.13 -0.64 -16.55
CA VAL A 60 1.23 -1.44 -17.79
C VAL A 60 0.47 -0.68 -18.88
N SER A 61 1.12 -0.46 -20.03
CA SER A 61 0.56 0.30 -21.15
C SER A 61 0.98 -0.30 -22.49
N GLY A 62 0.19 -0.05 -23.54
CA GLY A 62 0.42 -0.57 -24.88
C GLY A 62 -0.80 -1.34 -25.41
N PRO A 63 -0.84 -1.66 -26.72
CA PRO A 63 -1.99 -2.28 -27.36
C PRO A 63 -2.35 -3.65 -26.77
N ASP A 64 -1.36 -4.39 -26.27
CA ASP A 64 -1.54 -5.73 -25.71
C ASP A 64 -1.48 -5.79 -24.17
N ALA A 65 -1.52 -4.64 -23.48
CA ALA A 65 -1.44 -4.58 -22.02
C ALA A 65 -2.50 -5.45 -21.32
N ALA A 66 -3.75 -5.42 -21.81
CA ALA A 66 -4.84 -6.22 -21.25
C ALA A 66 -4.61 -7.73 -21.43
N LYS A 67 -4.03 -8.15 -22.57
CA LYS A 67 -3.69 -9.56 -22.83
C LYS A 67 -2.61 -10.05 -21.88
N LEU A 68 -1.58 -9.24 -21.65
CA LEU A 68 -0.53 -9.54 -20.67
C LEU A 68 -1.11 -9.70 -19.27
N VAL A 69 -1.89 -8.71 -18.80
CA VAL A 69 -2.45 -8.77 -17.44
C VAL A 69 -3.39 -9.97 -17.29
N ASN A 70 -4.23 -10.28 -18.28
CA ASN A 70 -5.09 -11.48 -18.29
C ASN A 70 -4.33 -12.81 -18.17
N ARG A 71 -3.06 -12.86 -18.61
CA ARG A 71 -2.21 -14.05 -18.45
C ARG A 71 -1.65 -14.20 -17.03
N VAL A 72 -1.51 -13.08 -16.32
CA VAL A 72 -0.89 -13.00 -14.99
C VAL A 72 -1.91 -13.23 -13.88
N ILE A 73 -3.11 -12.68 -14.04
CA ILE A 73 -4.15 -12.68 -13.00
C ILE A 73 -5.21 -13.75 -13.25
N THR A 74 -5.93 -14.16 -12.21
CA THR A 74 -7.02 -15.15 -12.33
C THR A 74 -8.37 -14.57 -12.75
N ARG A 75 -8.54 -13.24 -12.71
CA ARG A 75 -9.76 -12.54 -13.13
C ARG A 75 -9.66 -12.00 -14.55
N ARG A 76 -10.79 -11.65 -15.15
CA ARG A 76 -10.87 -11.09 -16.51
C ARG A 76 -10.73 -9.57 -16.53
N VAL A 77 -9.60 -9.07 -17.03
CA VAL A 77 -9.28 -7.65 -17.22
C VAL A 77 -10.22 -6.99 -18.22
N ASP A 78 -10.61 -7.70 -19.27
CA ASP A 78 -11.48 -7.18 -20.33
C ASP A 78 -12.89 -6.78 -19.84
N ARG A 79 -13.27 -7.25 -18.63
CA ARG A 79 -14.54 -6.90 -17.98
C ARG A 79 -14.43 -5.70 -17.04
N ILE A 80 -13.23 -5.19 -16.80
CA ILE A 80 -13.00 -4.04 -15.91
C ILE A 80 -13.18 -2.76 -16.71
N LYS A 81 -14.22 -2.00 -16.38
CA LYS A 81 -14.47 -0.68 -16.99
C LYS A 81 -13.45 0.37 -16.49
N PRO A 82 -13.21 1.46 -17.23
CA PRO A 82 -12.40 2.57 -16.73
C PRO A 82 -12.83 3.04 -15.34
N MET A 83 -11.86 3.46 -14.52
CA MET A 83 -12.07 3.91 -13.12
C MET A 83 -12.70 2.85 -12.19
N ARG A 84 -12.55 1.56 -12.53
CA ARG A 84 -12.89 0.44 -11.64
C ARG A 84 -11.62 -0.34 -11.29
N ALA A 85 -11.62 -0.95 -10.11
CA ALA A 85 -10.55 -1.82 -9.64
C ALA A 85 -11.14 -3.16 -9.19
N ILE A 86 -10.33 -4.22 -9.29
CA ILE A 86 -10.65 -5.54 -8.75
C ILE A 86 -9.46 -6.07 -7.97
N TYR A 87 -9.73 -6.87 -6.94
CA TYR A 87 -8.71 -7.67 -6.28
C TYR A 87 -8.56 -9.02 -7.00
N THR A 88 -7.33 -9.44 -7.24
CA THR A 88 -7.03 -10.67 -7.95
C THR A 88 -5.65 -11.19 -7.52
N PRO A 89 -5.50 -12.50 -7.30
CA PRO A 89 -4.18 -13.08 -7.13
C PRO A 89 -3.44 -13.19 -8.48
N TRP A 90 -2.11 -13.29 -8.38
CA TRP A 90 -1.22 -13.83 -9.40
C TRP A 90 -0.76 -15.21 -8.90
N CYS A 91 -0.98 -16.24 -9.72
CA CYS A 91 -0.57 -17.62 -9.43
C CYS A 91 0.60 -18.05 -10.31
N ASP A 92 1.40 -18.99 -9.81
CA ASP A 92 2.37 -19.76 -10.58
C ASP A 92 1.73 -21.03 -11.16
N HIS A 93 2.56 -21.84 -11.83
CA HIS A 93 2.17 -23.11 -12.47
C HIS A 93 2.10 -24.26 -11.47
#